data_AF-A0A4R5FGI4-F1
#
_entry.id   AF-A0A4R5FGI4-F1
#
_cell.length_a   1.000
_cell.length_b   1.000
_cell.length_c   1.000
_cell.angle_alpha   90.00
_cell.angle_beta   90.00
_cell.angle_gamma   90.00
#
_symmetry.space_group_name_H-M   'P 1'
#
loop_
_entity.id
_entity.type
_entity.pdbx_description
1 polymer ?
#
loop_
_entity_poly.entity_id
_entity_poly.type
_entity_poly.pdbx_seq_one_letter_code
_entity_poly.pdbx_strand_id
1 'polypeptide(L)'
;MDLDKICYKNTPIKKVIFRIDFLAKVTELNESLPVAITDVIKNSFPIAEPKDVVARTLQISNTDVSEKNINVKEWHFHTEERNATLIIKEDSFAILINNYISFEKIKQVLSEIINVFFSHYTGLLSRRIGLRYINEINIDGESPFEWDEMNTLIQI
;
A
#
# COMPACT_ATOMS: atom_id res chain seq x y z
N MET A 1 -5.37 -11.86 -27.48
CA MET A 1 -6.35 -11.37 -26.51
C MET A 1 -5.96 -9.94 -26.19
N ASP A 2 -6.77 -8.98 -26.62
CA ASP A 2 -6.49 -7.55 -26.58
C ASP A 2 -6.88 -7.03 -25.17
N LEU A 3 -5.95 -7.14 -24.22
CA LEU A 3 -6.19 -6.81 -22.80
C LEU A 3 -6.56 -5.34 -22.58
N ASP A 4 -6.24 -4.47 -23.54
CA ASP A 4 -6.51 -3.04 -23.52
C ASP A 4 -8.00 -2.67 -23.69
N LYS A 5 -8.87 -3.65 -23.97
CA LYS A 5 -10.32 -3.43 -24.19
C LYS A 5 -11.23 -3.82 -23.02
N ILE A 6 -10.70 -4.36 -21.92
CA ILE A 6 -11.52 -4.78 -20.79
C ILE A 6 -11.64 -3.62 -19.79
N CYS A 7 -12.49 -2.64 -20.10
CA CYS A 7 -12.93 -1.62 -19.16
C CYS A 7 -14.22 -2.12 -18.46
N TYR A 8 -14.09 -2.62 -17.24
CA TYR A 8 -15.27 -2.91 -16.41
C TYR A 8 -15.95 -1.59 -16.04
N LYS A 9 -17.24 -1.45 -16.38
CA LYS A 9 -18.05 -0.26 -16.05
C LYS A 9 -18.02 0.03 -14.54
N ASN A 10 -18.01 -1.03 -13.72
CA ASN A 10 -17.78 -0.99 -12.29
C ASN A 10 -16.56 -1.86 -11.97
N THR A 11 -15.43 -1.24 -11.66
CA THR A 11 -14.23 -1.99 -11.22
C THR A 11 -14.46 -2.52 -9.81
N PRO A 12 -14.25 -3.82 -9.54
CA PRO A 12 -14.28 -4.33 -8.18
C PRO A 12 -13.04 -3.93 -7.38
N ILE A 13 -12.01 -3.34 -8.02
CA ILE A 13 -10.76 -2.98 -7.36
C ILE A 13 -10.99 -1.73 -6.52
N LYS A 14 -11.17 -1.93 -5.21
CA LYS A 14 -11.34 -0.86 -4.23
C LYS A 14 -10.02 -0.33 -3.70
N LYS A 15 -8.99 -1.17 -3.64
CA LYS A 15 -7.70 -0.73 -3.12
C LYS A 15 -6.54 -1.47 -3.74
N VAL A 16 -5.46 -0.75 -4.00
CA VAL A 16 -4.18 -1.32 -4.40
C VAL A 16 -3.13 -0.98 -3.37
N ILE A 17 -2.33 -1.99 -3.01
CA ILE A 17 -1.22 -1.84 -2.08
C ILE A 17 0.05 -2.28 -2.82
N PHE A 18 0.91 -1.32 -3.12
CA PHE A 18 2.29 -1.58 -3.48
C PHE A 18 3.15 -1.57 -2.22
N ARG A 19 4.02 -2.54 -2.03
CA ARG A 19 4.88 -2.61 -0.85
C ARG A 19 6.24 -3.22 -1.17
N ILE A 20 7.28 -2.61 -0.64
CA ILE A 20 8.65 -3.12 -0.62
C ILE A 20 9.04 -3.35 0.84
N ASP A 21 9.43 -4.57 1.16
CA ASP A 21 9.98 -4.92 2.46
C ASP A 21 11.50 -4.98 2.34
N PHE A 22 12.21 -4.26 3.21
CA PHE A 22 13.67 -4.20 3.18
C PHE A 22 14.30 -5.44 3.81
N LEU A 23 15.49 -5.81 3.34
CA LEU A 23 16.25 -6.91 3.94
C LEU A 23 16.83 -6.50 5.30
N ALA A 24 17.40 -5.29 5.38
CA ALA A 24 17.89 -4.68 6.60
C ALA A 24 17.05 -3.45 6.99
N LYS A 25 17.00 -3.14 8.28
CA LYS A 25 16.35 -1.94 8.79
C LYS A 25 17.20 -0.70 8.50
N VAL A 26 16.55 0.39 8.08
CA VAL A 26 17.13 1.72 7.90
C VAL A 26 16.77 2.55 9.13
N THR A 27 17.54 2.39 10.20
CA THR A 27 17.17 2.93 11.54
C THR A 27 17.12 4.45 11.59
N GLU A 28 17.85 5.15 10.73
CA GLU A 28 17.80 6.62 10.61
C GLU A 28 16.42 7.16 10.24
N LEU A 29 15.57 6.34 9.61
CA LEU A 29 14.19 6.69 9.30
C LEU A 29 13.34 6.89 10.56
N ASN A 30 13.77 6.40 11.73
CA ASN A 30 13.08 6.71 12.98
C ASN A 30 13.31 8.15 13.44
N GLU A 31 14.37 8.81 12.95
CA GLU A 31 14.72 10.17 13.35
C GLU A 31 14.26 11.16 12.29
N SER A 32 14.71 10.95 11.05
CA SER A 32 14.48 11.88 9.95
C SER A 32 14.34 11.17 8.59
N LEU A 33 13.69 11.84 7.64
CA LEU A 33 13.67 11.43 6.25
C LEU A 33 14.59 12.39 5.46
N PRO A 34 15.52 11.88 4.62
CA PRO A 34 16.39 12.74 3.82
C PRO A 34 15.61 13.74 2.97
N VAL A 35 16.12 14.97 2.90
CA VAL A 35 15.48 16.08 2.17
C VAL A 35 15.32 15.74 0.69
N ALA A 36 16.35 15.16 0.06
CA ALA A 36 16.29 14.76 -1.35
C ALA A 36 15.16 13.76 -1.65
N ILE A 37 14.87 12.84 -0.72
CA ILE A 37 13.76 11.89 -0.85
C ILE A 37 12.43 12.62 -0.63
N THR A 38 12.38 13.47 0.40
CA THR A 38 11.18 14.23 0.76
C THR A 38 10.72 15.16 -0.37
N ASP A 39 11.65 15.83 -1.06
CA ASP A 39 11.35 16.75 -2.15
C ASP A 39 10.72 16.02 -3.34
N VAL A 40 11.25 14.85 -3.71
CA VAL A 40 10.67 14.00 -4.77
C VAL A 40 9.28 13.50 -4.37
N ILE A 41 9.12 13.05 -3.12
CA ILE A 41 7.83 12.56 -2.62
C ILE A 41 6.77 13.66 -2.69
N LYS A 42 7.10 14.89 -2.28
CA LYS A 42 6.15 16.01 -2.23
C LYS A 42 5.57 16.40 -3.59
N ASN A 43 6.24 16.06 -4.70
CA ASN A 43 5.70 16.28 -6.04
C ASN A 43 4.43 15.46 -6.33
N SER A 44 4.27 14.30 -5.67
CA SER A 44 3.10 13.41 -5.84
C SER A 44 2.27 13.25 -4.57
N PHE A 45 2.89 13.39 -3.40
CA PHE A 45 2.27 13.26 -2.08
C PHE A 45 2.64 14.49 -1.20
N PRO A 46 2.06 15.67 -1.48
CA PRO A 46 2.48 16.93 -0.87
C PRO A 46 2.16 17.04 0.63
N ILE A 47 1.19 16.27 1.14
CA ILE A 47 0.71 16.38 2.52
C ILE A 47 1.49 15.40 3.41
N ALA A 48 2.38 15.91 4.27
CA ALA A 48 3.17 15.09 5.19
C ALA A 48 2.55 15.03 6.60
N GLU A 49 2.37 13.81 7.13
CA GLU A 49 1.81 13.52 8.46
C GLU A 49 2.63 12.43 9.17
N PRO A 50 3.82 12.75 9.72
CA PRO A 50 4.60 11.78 10.48
C PRO A 50 3.83 11.31 11.72
N LYS A 51 3.97 10.03 12.07
CA LYS A 51 3.32 9.39 13.21
C LYS A 51 4.35 8.65 14.06
N ASP A 52 4.29 8.88 15.37
CA ASP A 52 4.99 8.06 16.35
C ASP A 52 4.11 6.85 16.69
N VAL A 53 4.61 5.65 16.43
CA VAL A 53 3.89 4.40 16.62
C VAL A 53 4.63 3.56 17.66
N VAL A 54 3.90 3.03 18.64
CA VAL A 54 4.45 2.11 19.65
C VAL A 54 4.38 0.69 19.09
N ALA A 55 5.51 0.16 18.64
CA ALA A 55 5.61 -1.24 18.25
C ALA A 55 5.81 -2.12 19.49
N ARG A 56 4.92 -3.11 19.67
CA ARG A 56 5.03 -4.13 20.72
C ARG A 56 5.67 -5.39 20.16
N THR A 57 6.81 -5.76 20.71
CA THR A 57 7.43 -7.07 20.45
C THR A 57 7.23 -7.95 21.67
N LEU A 58 6.53 -9.07 21.48
CA LEU A 58 6.41 -10.11 22.50
C LEU A 58 7.44 -11.20 22.21
N GLN A 59 8.34 -11.44 23.16
CA GLN A 59 9.26 -12.56 23.11
C GLN A 59 8.74 -13.65 24.05
N ILE A 60 8.28 -14.75 23.48
CA ILE A 60 7.77 -15.91 24.21
C ILE A 60 8.86 -16.98 24.19
N SER A 61 9.27 -17.41 25.38
CA SER A 61 10.14 -18.57 25.59
C SER A 61 9.40 -19.63 26.42
N ASN A 62 9.95 -20.84 26.53
CA ASN A 62 9.31 -21.92 27.29
C ASN A 62 9.13 -21.60 28.79
N THR A 63 9.84 -20.60 29.32
CA THR A 63 9.81 -20.23 30.74
C THR A 63 9.29 -18.83 31.01
N ASP A 64 9.43 -17.90 30.06
CA ASP A 64 9.08 -16.49 30.26
C ASP A 64 8.49 -15.83 29.03
N VAL A 65 7.59 -14.87 29.26
CA VAL A 65 7.09 -13.92 28.26
C VAL A 65 7.62 -12.53 28.62
N SER A 66 8.38 -11.92 27.72
CA SER A 66 8.83 -10.53 27.87
C SER A 66 8.21 -9.63 26.79
N GLU A 67 7.79 -8.44 27.19
CA GLU A 67 7.26 -7.42 26.30
C GLU A 67 8.26 -6.28 26.15
N LYS A 68 8.60 -5.95 24.91
CA LYS A 68 9.41 -4.78 24.57
C LYS A 68 8.58 -3.81 23.72
N ASN A 69 8.37 -2.61 24.26
CA ASN A 69 7.82 -1.49 23.51
C ASN A 69 8.97 -0.73 22.83
N ILE A 70 8.86 -0.52 21.52
CA ILE A 70 9.81 0.26 20.74
C ILE A 70 9.01 1.35 20.03
N ASN A 71 9.33 2.62 20.29
CA ASN A 71 8.79 3.72 19.50
C ASN A 71 9.43 3.68 18.12
N VAL A 72 8.62 3.56 17.09
CA VAL A 72 9.02 3.59 15.69
C VAL A 72 8.30 4.72 15.00
N LYS A 73 8.99 5.38 14.06
CA LYS A 73 8.41 6.47 13.30
C LYS A 73 7.86 5.96 11.98
N GLU A 74 6.67 6.42 11.64
CA GLU A 74 6.09 6.21 10.32
C GLU A 74 5.92 7.54 9.61
N TRP A 75 6.46 7.66 8.41
CA TRP A 75 6.25 8.84 7.59
C TRP A 75 5.09 8.59 6.65
N HIS A 76 3.97 9.28 6.89
CA HIS A 76 2.80 9.21 6.01
C HIS A 76 2.80 10.44 5.10
N PHE A 77 2.65 10.22 3.81
CA PHE A 77 2.49 11.28 2.81
C PHE A 77 1.23 11.00 1.99
N HIS A 78 0.39 12.00 1.81
CA HIS A 78 -0.88 11.88 1.11
C HIS A 78 -0.90 12.71 -0.17
N THR A 79 -1.61 12.21 -1.17
CA THR A 79 -2.06 13.03 -2.30
C THR A 79 -2.99 14.14 -1.82
N GLU A 80 -3.18 15.18 -2.63
CA GLU A 80 -4.08 16.29 -2.30
C GLU A 80 -5.50 15.81 -2.03
N GLU A 81 -6.00 14.86 -2.83
CA GLU A 81 -7.33 14.28 -2.67
C GLU A 81 -7.39 13.19 -1.57
N ARG A 82 -6.26 12.89 -0.92
CA ARG A 82 -6.11 11.79 0.06
C ARG A 82 -6.59 10.42 -0.45
N ASN A 83 -6.58 10.24 -1.77
CA ASN A 83 -6.95 8.99 -2.43
C ASN A 83 -5.79 7.98 -2.47
N ALA A 84 -4.57 8.44 -2.19
CA ALA A 84 -3.40 7.59 -2.03
C ALA A 84 -2.51 8.08 -0.88
N THR A 85 -1.87 7.11 -0.23
CA THR A 85 -0.97 7.32 0.90
C THR A 85 0.31 6.55 0.68
N LEU A 86 1.43 7.27 0.69
CA LEU A 86 2.74 6.71 0.85
C LEU A 86 3.08 6.57 2.34
N ILE A 87 3.59 5.41 2.75
CA ILE A 87 4.05 5.12 4.11
C ILE A 87 5.50 4.64 4.04
N ILE A 88 6.39 5.30 4.78
CA ILE A 88 7.79 4.90 4.91
C ILE A 88 8.07 4.56 6.38
N LYS A 89 8.69 3.41 6.60
CA LYS A 89 9.13 2.89 7.89
C LYS A 89 10.57 2.41 7.81
N GLU A 90 11.20 2.14 8.94
CA GLU A 90 12.56 1.59 8.98
C GLU A 90 12.74 0.27 8.22
N ASP A 91 11.69 -0.52 8.05
CA ASP A 91 11.74 -1.87 7.45
C ASP A 91 11.00 -2.00 6.12
N SER A 92 10.28 -0.96 5.69
CA SER A 92 9.39 -1.05 4.55
C SER A 92 8.99 0.30 3.99
N PHE A 93 8.56 0.24 2.73
CA PHE A 93 7.94 1.33 1.98
C PHE A 93 6.65 0.80 1.37
N ALA A 94 5.54 1.54 1.46
CA ALA A 94 4.27 1.12 0.89
C ALA A 94 3.44 2.29 0.33
N ILE A 95 2.79 2.07 -0.81
CA ILE A 95 1.77 2.98 -1.35
C ILE A 95 0.41 2.30 -1.32
N LEU A 96 -0.55 2.96 -0.69
CA LEU A 96 -1.94 2.53 -0.55
C LEU A 96 -2.80 3.43 -1.44
N ILE A 97 -3.60 2.87 -2.34
CA ILE A 97 -4.36 3.62 -3.35
C ILE A 97 -5.80 3.16 -3.29
N ASN A 98 -6.74 4.04 -2.95
CA ASN A 98 -8.16 3.70 -2.78
C ASN A 98 -9.01 3.92 -4.05
N ASN A 99 -8.49 4.61 -5.06
CA ASN A 99 -9.17 4.84 -6.34
C ASN A 99 -8.23 4.47 -7.50
N TYR A 100 -7.97 3.17 -7.64
CA TYR A 100 -7.02 2.69 -8.64
C TYR A 100 -7.61 2.80 -10.06
N ILE A 101 -6.90 3.50 -10.94
CA ILE A 101 -7.30 3.67 -12.35
C ILE A 101 -6.55 2.70 -13.25
N SER A 102 -5.21 2.75 -13.24
CA SER A 102 -4.36 1.86 -14.04
C SER A 102 -2.95 1.75 -13.45
N PHE A 103 -2.22 0.69 -13.80
CA PHE A 103 -0.86 0.47 -13.32
C PHE A 103 0.11 1.52 -13.87
N GLU A 104 -0.10 1.92 -15.11
CA GLU A 104 0.72 2.80 -15.92
C GLU A 104 0.81 4.18 -15.29
N LYS A 105 -0.32 4.70 -14.78
CA LYS A 105 -0.38 5.98 -14.06
C LYS A 105 0.44 5.95 -12.77
N ILE A 106 0.53 4.80 -12.11
CA ILE A 106 1.20 4.66 -10.81
C ILE A 106 2.68 4.30 -10.99
N LYS A 107 3.02 3.59 -12.07
CA LYS A 107 4.38 3.13 -12.37
C LYS A 107 5.38 4.27 -12.41
N GLN A 108 5.02 5.42 -13.00
CA GLN A 108 5.92 6.57 -13.08
C GLN A 108 6.27 7.09 -11.68
N VAL A 109 5.25 7.40 -10.88
CA VAL A 109 5.40 7.88 -9.50
C VAL A 109 6.19 6.88 -8.65
N LEU A 110 5.88 5.58 -8.78
CA LEU A 110 6.63 4.52 -8.10
C LEU A 110 8.11 4.53 -8.50
N SER A 111 8.41 4.63 -9.79
CA SER A 111 9.78 4.57 -10.29
C SER A 111 10.60 5.75 -9.78
N GLU A 112 10.03 6.96 -9.80
CA GLU A 112 10.69 8.17 -9.28
C GLU A 112 11.05 8.04 -7.80
N ILE A 113 10.10 7.59 -6.97
CA ILE A 113 10.31 7.44 -5.53
C ILE A 113 11.28 6.29 -5.22
N ILE A 114 11.14 5.14 -5.90
CA ILE A 114 12.05 4.00 -5.72
C ILE A 114 13.48 4.41 -6.12
N ASN A 115 13.65 5.09 -7.25
CA ASN A 115 14.96 5.47 -7.75
C ASN A 115 15.67 6.42 -6.77
N VAL A 116 14.99 7.47 -6.28
CA VAL A 116 15.63 8.38 -5.31
C VAL A 116 15.94 7.67 -3.99
N PHE A 117 15.06 6.78 -3.54
CA PHE A 117 15.22 6.08 -2.27
C PHE A 117 16.42 5.11 -2.30
N PHE A 118 16.49 4.23 -3.30
CA PHE A 118 17.59 3.26 -3.42
C PHE A 118 18.90 3.88 -3.90
N SER A 119 18.86 5.05 -4.55
CA SER A 119 20.07 5.83 -4.85
C SER A 119 20.64 6.51 -3.60
N HIS A 120 19.79 6.88 -2.64
CA HIS A 120 20.23 7.43 -1.36
C HIS A 120 20.77 6.33 -0.43
N TYR A 121 20.04 5.22 -0.32
CA TYR A 121 20.42 4.07 0.51
C TYR A 121 21.18 3.02 -0.29
N THR A 122 22.38 3.40 -0.77
CA THR A 122 23.21 2.51 -1.58
C THR A 122 23.56 1.23 -0.81
N GLY A 123 23.13 0.07 -1.32
CA GLY A 123 23.35 -1.23 -0.67
C GLY A 123 22.14 -1.75 0.13
N LEU A 124 21.06 -0.97 0.26
CA LEU A 124 19.79 -1.49 0.73
C LEU A 124 19.23 -2.50 -0.27
N LEU A 125 18.95 -3.70 0.20
CA LEU A 125 18.33 -4.75 -0.61
C LEU A 125 16.86 -4.90 -0.26
N SER A 126 16.04 -5.19 -1.27
CA SER A 126 14.66 -5.60 -1.07
C SER A 126 14.62 -7.09 -0.74
N ARG A 127 13.84 -7.43 0.29
CA ARG A 127 13.48 -8.82 0.63
C ARG A 127 12.25 -9.27 -0.13
N ARG A 128 11.27 -8.37 -0.30
CA ARG A 128 10.02 -8.65 -1.00
C ARG A 128 9.52 -7.39 -1.69
N ILE A 129 9.06 -7.58 -2.92
CA ILE A 129 8.27 -6.58 -3.65
C ILE A 129 6.90 -7.19 -3.88
N GLY A 130 5.85 -6.47 -3.51
CA GLY A 130 4.47 -6.95 -3.61
C GLY A 130 3.54 -5.89 -4.18
N LEU A 131 2.63 -6.34 -5.05
CA LEU A 131 1.50 -5.56 -5.54
C LEU A 131 0.23 -6.36 -5.23
N ARG A 132 -0.64 -5.82 -4.38
CA ARG A 132 -1.87 -6.47 -3.96
C ARG A 132 -3.08 -5.66 -4.39
N TYR A 133 -3.98 -6.31 -5.09
CA TYR A 133 -5.31 -5.79 -5.39
C TYR A 133 -6.28 -6.29 -4.32
N ILE A 134 -7.09 -5.37 -3.79
CA ILE A 134 -8.16 -5.65 -2.86
C ILE A 134 -9.45 -5.38 -3.61
N ASN A 135 -10.16 -6.46 -3.89
CA ASN A 135 -11.45 -6.42 -4.56
C ASN A 135 -12.56 -6.31 -3.52
N GLU A 136 -13.54 -5.45 -3.77
CA GLU A 136 -14.81 -5.42 -3.08
C GLU A 136 -15.90 -5.63 -4.13
N ILE A 137 -16.72 -6.67 -3.91
CA ILE A 137 -17.87 -6.96 -4.76
C ILE A 137 -19.09 -6.54 -3.94
N ASN A 138 -19.69 -5.41 -4.31
CA ASN A 138 -20.96 -4.98 -3.76
C ASN A 138 -22.06 -5.52 -4.67
N ILE A 139 -22.98 -6.30 -4.10
CA ILE A 139 -24.16 -6.79 -4.82
C ILE A 139 -25.31 -5.90 -4.39
N ASP A 140 -25.73 -4.99 -5.27
CA ASP A 140 -26.86 -4.10 -5.03
C ASP A 140 -28.18 -4.86 -5.28
N GLY A 141 -29.00 -5.03 -4.25
CA GLY A 141 -30.31 -5.71 -4.30
C GLY A 141 -30.77 -6.18 -2.91
N GLU A 142 -32.08 -6.28 -2.65
CA GLU A 142 -32.61 -6.70 -1.34
C GLU A 142 -32.35 -8.18 -1.00
N SER A 143 -32.09 -9.01 -2.02
CA SER A 143 -31.90 -10.45 -1.82
C SER A 143 -31.03 -11.07 -2.93
N PRO A 144 -29.69 -10.96 -2.85
CA PRO A 144 -28.77 -11.48 -3.88
C PRO A 144 -28.73 -13.02 -4.00
N PHE A 145 -29.54 -13.71 -3.19
CA PHE A 145 -29.67 -15.17 -3.15
C PHE A 145 -31.13 -15.64 -3.29
N GLU A 146 -32.05 -14.80 -3.77
CA GLU A 146 -33.39 -15.26 -4.15
C GLU A 146 -33.35 -15.89 -5.55
N TRP A 147 -33.16 -17.20 -5.56
CA TRP A 147 -33.04 -18.02 -6.76
C TRP A 147 -34.37 -18.27 -7.49
N ASP A 148 -35.50 -17.83 -6.93
CA ASP A 148 -36.83 -18.14 -7.44
C ASP A 148 -37.18 -17.41 -8.75
N GLU A 149 -36.52 -16.28 -9.06
CA GLU A 149 -36.75 -15.51 -10.29
C GLU A 149 -35.99 -16.03 -11.53
N MET A 150 -35.07 -17.01 -11.38
CA MET A 150 -34.33 -17.57 -12.54
C MET A 150 -35.07 -18.73 -13.26
N ASN A 151 -36.25 -19.15 -12.81
CA ASN A 151 -36.95 -20.31 -13.36
C ASN A 151 -37.85 -20.04 -14.58
N THR A 152 -37.97 -18.79 -15.07
CA THR A 152 -38.92 -18.45 -16.15
C THR A 152 -38.31 -18.30 -17.55
N LEU A 153 -37.01 -18.58 -17.75
CA LEU A 153 -36.39 -18.51 -19.09
C LEU A 153 -35.87 -19.86 -19.65
N ILE A 154 -36.21 -20.99 -19.00
CA ILE A 154 -36.00 -22.31 -19.59
C ILE A 154 -37.28 -23.13 -19.44
N GLN A 155 -38.27 -22.82 -20.27
CA GLN A 155 -39.23 -23.82 -20.73
C GLN A 155 -39.07 -23.95 -22.24
N ILE A 156 -38.47 -25.07 -22.65
CA ILE A 156 -38.44 -25.59 -24.02
C ILE A 156 -39.78 -26.27 -24.29
#